data_AF-A0A2D6HH22-F1
#
_entry.id   AF-A0A2D6HH22-F1
#
_cell.length_a   1.000
_cell.length_b   1.000
_cell.length_c   1.000
_cell.angle_alpha   90.00
_cell.angle_beta   90.00
_cell.angle_gamma   90.00
#
_symmetry.space_group_name_H-M   'P 1'
#
loop_
_entity.id
_entity.type
_entity.pdbx_description
1 polymer ?
#
loop_
_entity_poly.entity_id
_entity_poly.type
_entity_poly.pdbx_seq_one_letter_code
_entity_poly.pdbx_strand_id
1 'polypeptide(L)'
;MGGLDLQGHGRLHGAARGDHPARQHARHGLQLDPEAPDRLPVHGGDRRGGWDRTSSDRASLWRQTLHEGALVSVVRALAILALLGCAVACDSSPGSGGSTGFVRNPAADSPLEFGPAGEFRLTERSGREVTQEDLLGRPWLAGCIFTRCGTICPALTTQMRWAQERLRDTDARLVSISVDPEHDTPEILGEYAREFAGADPDRWWFLTGEEARIHAWIRDSFHLAVAKDPAAPPAMLVAHSSLLVAVDGEGRIRGYYEGTTREGTARAVARVRHLAGAAAHRATFHPTLNAALNGLSAVLLLCGLLAIRWGRRCLHAGLMRAALVTSIVFLVSYLHYHFVVLPDSGGPVHFVGEGAARAAYLVLLVIHVIGALVNLPMVLRTLWLARAERWEEHKRLARLTFPLWLAVSVTGVAVYFALYGLTPPS
;
A
#
# COMPACT_ATOMS: atom_id res chain seq x y z
N MET A 1 -39.54 33.21 -38.06
CA MET A 1 -40.76 33.97 -38.44
C MET A 1 -41.91 33.21 -37.76
N GLY A 2 -42.61 33.71 -36.75
CA GLY A 2 -42.87 35.11 -36.34
C GLY A 2 -44.20 35.57 -36.96
N GLY A 3 -45.19 36.08 -36.22
CA GLY A 3 -45.33 36.32 -34.77
C GLY A 3 -46.68 37.00 -34.47
N LEU A 4 -46.81 37.69 -33.33
CA LEU A 4 -47.93 38.59 -32.92
C LEU A 4 -49.28 37.92 -32.55
N ASP A 5 -50.15 38.48 -31.69
CA ASP A 5 -50.03 39.46 -30.56
C ASP A 5 -51.40 39.57 -29.79
N LEU A 6 -51.45 40.29 -28.66
CA LEU A 6 -52.64 40.82 -27.93
C LEU A 6 -53.54 39.77 -27.19
N GLN A 7 -54.24 40.02 -26.07
CA GLN A 7 -54.42 41.11 -25.07
C GLN A 7 -55.01 40.47 -23.78
N GLY A 8 -55.00 41.02 -22.55
CA GLY A 8 -54.39 42.23 -21.97
C GLY A 8 -54.86 42.54 -20.52
N HIS A 9 -54.14 43.42 -19.81
CA HIS A 9 -54.53 44.23 -18.62
C HIS A 9 -54.87 43.60 -17.23
N GLY A 10 -54.20 44.12 -16.17
CA GLY A 10 -54.54 43.99 -14.74
C GLY A 10 -53.51 44.71 -13.83
N ARG A 11 -53.93 45.66 -12.97
CA ARG A 11 -53.09 46.70 -12.29
C ARG A 11 -53.79 47.26 -11.02
N LEU A 12 -53.18 47.92 -10.02
CA LEU A 12 -51.77 48.31 -9.69
C LEU A 12 -51.65 48.69 -8.17
N HIS A 13 -50.43 49.05 -7.71
CA HIS A 13 -50.07 49.71 -6.42
C HIS A 13 -50.22 48.87 -5.12
N GLY A 14 -49.55 49.17 -3.99
CA GLY A 14 -48.42 50.10 -3.78
C GLY A 14 -47.98 50.34 -2.31
N ALA A 15 -46.67 50.17 -2.05
CA ALA A 15 -45.76 50.91 -1.14
C ALA A 15 -46.12 51.38 0.32
N ALA A 16 -45.34 50.82 1.28
CA ALA A 16 -44.45 51.51 2.25
C ALA A 16 -44.93 52.06 3.64
N ARG A 17 -43.91 52.20 4.54
CA ARG A 17 -43.89 52.70 5.95
C ARG A 17 -44.49 51.74 7.00
N GLY A 18 -43.93 51.52 8.21
CA GLY A 18 -42.62 51.87 8.79
C GLY A 18 -42.62 52.97 9.85
N ASP A 19 -42.19 52.68 11.09
CA ASP A 19 -41.80 53.68 12.12
C ASP A 19 -41.00 53.10 13.33
N HIS A 20 -40.35 53.99 14.10
CA HIS A 20 -39.56 53.80 15.35
C HIS A 20 -39.92 55.00 16.30
N PRO A 21 -39.32 55.29 17.50
CA PRO A 21 -38.17 54.72 18.23
C PRO A 21 -38.57 54.28 19.68
N ALA A 22 -37.70 54.16 20.71
CA ALA A 22 -37.07 55.23 21.52
C ALA A 22 -35.93 54.70 22.46
N ARG A 23 -35.23 55.63 23.15
CA ARG A 23 -34.14 55.39 24.14
C ARG A 23 -34.69 55.61 25.60
N GLN A 24 -33.97 55.63 26.75
CA GLN A 24 -32.54 55.85 27.08
C GLN A 24 -32.24 55.58 28.60
N HIS A 25 -30.94 55.54 29.00
CA HIS A 25 -30.38 55.70 30.38
C HIS A 25 -30.53 54.54 31.42
N ALA A 26 -29.68 54.37 32.46
CA ALA A 26 -28.26 54.75 32.71
C ALA A 26 -27.71 54.15 34.04
N ARG A 27 -26.38 54.33 34.29
CA ARG A 27 -25.57 54.09 35.53
C ARG A 27 -25.13 52.62 35.74
N HIS A 28 -23.87 52.26 36.06
CA HIS A 28 -22.76 52.76 36.92
C HIS A 28 -22.81 52.26 38.39
N GLY A 29 -21.71 51.60 38.82
CA GLY A 29 -21.40 51.21 40.19
C GLY A 29 -20.13 50.35 40.23
N LEU A 30 -19.15 50.68 41.08
CA LEU A 30 -17.87 49.97 41.21
C LEU A 30 -17.68 49.53 42.68
N GLN A 31 -17.24 48.27 42.87
CA GLN A 31 -16.15 47.82 43.76
C GLN A 31 -16.07 48.35 45.22
N LEU A 32 -16.04 47.42 46.21
CA LEU A 32 -15.04 47.25 47.30
C LEU A 32 -15.57 46.37 48.46
N ASP A 33 -14.69 45.51 49.03
CA ASP A 33 -14.86 44.87 50.36
C ASP A 33 -14.50 45.84 51.50
N PRO A 34 -14.91 45.59 52.77
CA PRO A 34 -13.91 45.10 53.74
C PRO A 34 -14.41 44.23 54.94
N GLU A 35 -13.42 43.57 55.57
CA GLU A 35 -13.27 43.27 57.02
C GLU A 35 -14.07 42.17 57.76
N ALA A 36 -13.36 41.59 58.76
CA ALA A 36 -13.79 40.62 59.78
C ALA A 36 -13.06 40.94 61.11
N PRO A 37 -13.53 40.45 62.27
CA PRO A 37 -12.80 39.40 63.01
C PRO A 37 -13.78 38.36 63.64
N ASP A 38 -13.46 37.38 64.51
CA ASP A 38 -12.41 37.10 65.52
C ASP A 38 -12.54 35.56 65.89
N ARG A 39 -11.72 34.73 66.57
CA ARG A 39 -10.67 34.83 67.62
C ARG A 39 -9.60 33.71 67.54
N LEU A 40 -8.63 33.78 68.48
CA LEU A 40 -7.55 32.81 68.84
C LEU A 40 -7.59 32.57 70.39
N PRO A 41 -6.61 31.93 71.08
CA PRO A 41 -5.30 31.32 70.72
C PRO A 41 -5.18 29.83 71.20
N VAL A 42 -4.05 29.10 71.30
CA VAL A 42 -2.55 29.24 71.13
C VAL A 42 -2.04 27.89 70.51
N HIS A 43 -0.78 27.47 70.30
CA HIS A 43 0.63 27.87 70.57
C HIS A 43 1.54 27.13 69.52
N GLY A 44 2.87 27.22 69.45
CA GLY A 44 3.82 27.98 70.27
C GLY A 44 5.31 27.95 69.83
N GLY A 45 5.89 26.80 69.41
CA GLY A 45 7.31 26.73 69.00
C GLY A 45 7.78 25.32 68.55
N ASP A 46 8.99 25.13 67.98
CA ASP A 46 10.05 26.11 67.68
C ASP A 46 11.07 25.65 66.58
N ARG A 47 11.47 26.61 65.73
CA ARG A 47 12.71 26.83 64.91
C ARG A 47 13.33 25.83 63.89
N ARG A 48 13.80 26.49 62.80
CA ARG A 48 14.83 26.16 61.76
C ARG A 48 14.39 25.23 60.61
N GLY A 49 14.66 25.55 59.34
CA GLY A 49 15.26 26.77 58.74
C GLY A 49 15.32 26.67 57.19
N GLY A 50 15.25 27.79 56.46
CA GLY A 50 15.09 27.81 54.99
C GLY A 50 16.24 28.46 54.21
N TRP A 51 16.07 28.59 52.88
CA TRP A 51 16.95 29.30 51.95
C TRP A 51 16.13 30.02 50.86
N ASP A 52 16.63 31.17 50.39
CA ASP A 52 15.98 32.05 49.41
C ASP A 52 16.85 32.22 48.14
N ARG A 53 16.29 32.84 47.10
CA ARG A 53 16.97 33.18 45.83
C ARG A 53 17.66 34.53 45.92
N THR A 54 18.78 34.70 45.20
CA THR A 54 19.04 35.97 44.50
C THR A 54 20.04 35.83 43.35
N SER A 55 19.95 36.80 42.43
CA SER A 55 20.94 37.39 41.51
C SER A 55 22.43 37.02 41.63
N SER A 56 23.25 37.12 40.58
CA SER A 56 22.98 37.38 39.15
C SER A 56 24.25 37.21 38.32
N ASP A 57 24.23 36.40 37.25
CA ASP A 57 25.15 36.57 36.12
C ASP A 57 24.75 35.72 34.89
N ARG A 58 25.55 35.78 33.81
CA ARG A 58 25.47 34.99 32.56
C ARG A 58 24.46 35.45 31.49
N ALA A 59 23.97 36.70 31.57
CA ALA A 59 23.31 37.35 30.43
C ALA A 59 24.24 37.57 29.21
N SER A 60 25.55 37.36 29.39
CA SER A 60 26.61 37.52 28.39
C SER A 60 26.86 36.29 27.49
N LEU A 61 26.53 35.06 27.94
CA LEU A 61 26.92 33.82 27.24
C LEU A 61 26.08 33.50 25.98
N TRP A 62 24.89 34.09 25.85
CA TRP A 62 23.94 33.79 24.76
C TRP A 62 24.35 34.30 23.37
N ARG A 63 25.49 34.99 23.24
CA ARG A 63 25.99 35.57 21.98
C ARG A 63 27.01 34.73 21.21
N GLN A 64 27.37 33.53 21.69
CA GLN A 64 28.29 32.62 20.96
C GLN A 64 27.68 31.25 20.60
N THR A 65 26.51 30.87 21.14
CA THR A 65 25.89 29.55 20.93
C THR A 65 25.01 29.44 19.67
N LEU A 66 24.94 30.47 18.82
CA LEU A 66 23.99 30.55 17.70
C LEU A 66 24.43 29.88 16.38
N HIS A 67 25.62 29.28 16.30
CA HIS A 67 26.15 28.73 15.03
C HIS A 67 26.00 27.22 14.82
N GLU A 68 25.59 26.43 15.83
CA GLU A 68 25.42 24.97 15.65
C GLU A 68 23.98 24.54 15.33
N GLY A 69 22.97 25.34 15.70
CA GLY A 69 21.55 24.98 15.54
C GLY A 69 21.11 24.82 14.08
N ALA A 70 21.59 25.68 13.17
CA ALA A 70 21.13 25.69 11.77
C ALA A 70 21.43 24.38 11.01
N LEU A 71 22.60 23.76 11.25
CA LEU A 71 22.98 22.52 10.57
C LEU A 71 22.13 21.33 11.06
N VAL A 72 21.82 21.29 12.36
CA VAL A 72 20.93 20.29 12.96
C VAL A 72 19.50 20.46 12.44
N SER A 73 19.03 21.69 12.23
CA SER A 73 17.74 21.97 11.60
C SER A 73 17.65 21.49 10.15
N VAL A 74 18.72 21.60 9.35
CA VAL A 74 18.73 21.08 7.96
C VAL A 74 18.75 19.54 7.95
N VAL A 75 19.54 18.89 8.80
CA VAL A 75 19.54 17.42 8.92
C VAL A 75 18.19 16.91 9.44
N ARG A 76 17.56 17.62 10.38
CA ARG A 76 16.17 17.36 10.79
C ARG A 76 15.18 17.58 9.66
N ALA A 77 15.29 18.65 8.87
CA ALA A 77 14.39 18.92 7.75
C ALA A 77 14.47 17.82 6.68
N LEU A 78 15.65 17.29 6.38
CA LEU A 78 15.82 16.15 5.46
C LEU A 78 15.27 14.84 6.05
N ALA A 79 15.43 14.60 7.35
CA ALA A 79 14.79 13.47 8.03
C ALA A 79 13.26 13.61 8.08
N ILE A 80 12.73 14.83 8.21
CA ILE A 80 11.29 15.14 8.21
C ILE A 80 10.71 15.04 6.79
N LEU A 81 11.43 15.44 5.75
CA LEU A 81 11.04 15.19 4.35
C LEU A 81 11.02 13.69 4.02
N ALA A 82 11.90 12.89 4.62
CA ALA A 82 11.84 11.43 4.57
C ALA A 82 10.72 10.80 5.43
N LEU A 83 9.97 11.60 6.20
CA LEU A 83 8.86 11.18 7.07
C LEU A 83 7.51 11.83 6.75
N LEU A 84 7.46 12.82 5.85
CA LEU A 84 6.23 13.49 5.39
C LEU A 84 5.63 12.88 4.12
N GLY A 85 5.95 11.62 3.84
CA GLY A 85 5.35 10.80 2.78
C GLY A 85 3.98 10.20 3.15
N CYS A 86 3.13 10.92 3.90
CA CYS A 86 1.72 10.57 4.13
C CYS A 86 0.97 11.72 4.84
N ALA A 87 0.01 12.36 4.17
CA ALA A 87 -0.76 13.47 4.74
C ALA A 87 -2.16 13.68 4.13
N VAL A 88 -2.91 12.59 3.86
CA VAL A 88 -4.35 12.66 3.55
C VAL A 88 -5.09 11.51 4.23
N ALA A 89 -5.86 11.84 5.27
CA ALA A 89 -6.98 11.05 5.79
C ALA A 89 -7.89 12.01 6.58
N CYS A 90 -9.20 11.98 6.33
CA CYS A 90 -10.15 12.92 6.93
C CYS A 90 -10.73 12.40 8.25
N ASP A 91 -11.12 13.33 9.12
CA ASP A 91 -11.90 13.07 10.32
C ASP A 91 -13.35 12.69 9.97
N SER A 92 -13.91 11.67 10.62
CA SER A 92 -15.35 11.35 10.60
C SER A 92 -15.74 10.37 11.72
N SER A 93 -16.65 10.80 12.59
CA SER A 93 -17.24 9.96 13.64
C SER A 93 -18.44 9.15 13.11
N PRO A 94 -18.69 7.92 13.61
CA PRO A 94 -19.81 7.09 13.16
C PRO A 94 -21.14 7.52 13.79
N GLY A 95 -22.10 7.94 12.96
CA GLY A 95 -23.51 8.09 13.35
C GLY A 95 -24.25 6.75 13.27
N SER A 96 -25.05 6.42 14.28
CA SER A 96 -25.81 5.16 14.34
C SER A 96 -27.14 5.24 13.57
N GLY A 97 -27.39 4.23 12.73
CA GLY A 97 -28.66 4.05 12.02
C GLY A 97 -28.76 2.62 11.49
N GLY A 98 -29.67 1.83 12.04
CA GLY A 98 -29.80 0.41 11.71
C GLY A 98 -30.98 0.09 10.80
N SER A 99 -30.77 -0.77 9.81
CA SER A 99 -31.83 -1.58 9.22
C SER A 99 -31.30 -2.88 8.57
N THR A 100 -32.01 -3.96 8.85
CA THR A 100 -32.08 -5.26 8.16
C THR A 100 -31.19 -5.50 6.92
N GLY A 101 -30.21 -6.40 7.08
CA GLY A 101 -30.46 -7.75 6.56
C GLY A 101 -30.07 -8.10 5.12
N PHE A 102 -29.11 -7.42 4.49
CA PHE A 102 -28.33 -7.99 3.37
C PHE A 102 -26.88 -7.52 3.47
N VAL A 103 -25.90 -8.39 3.19
CA VAL A 103 -24.49 -8.01 3.15
C VAL A 103 -24.25 -7.16 1.89
N ARG A 104 -24.31 -5.83 2.04
CA ARG A 104 -23.77 -4.93 1.02
C ARG A 104 -22.27 -5.17 0.92
N ASN A 105 -21.78 -5.47 -0.28
CA ASN A 105 -20.36 -5.30 -0.55
C ASN A 105 -19.96 -3.86 -0.22
N PRO A 106 -18.80 -3.66 0.41
CA PRO A 106 -18.32 -2.33 0.74
C PRO A 106 -17.78 -1.62 -0.52
N ALA A 107 -17.36 -0.37 -0.35
CA ALA A 107 -16.69 0.39 -1.40
C ALA A 107 -15.37 -0.28 -1.85
N ALA A 108 -14.92 0.04 -3.07
CA ALA A 108 -13.84 -0.69 -3.76
C ALA A 108 -12.47 -0.61 -3.02
N ASP A 109 -12.30 0.42 -2.21
CA ASP A 109 -11.16 0.75 -1.34
C ASP A 109 -11.18 0.07 0.04
N SER A 110 -12.33 -0.49 0.45
CA SER A 110 -12.56 -0.95 1.82
C SER A 110 -11.58 -2.04 2.31
N PRO A 111 -11.14 -2.01 3.58
CA PRO A 111 -10.27 -3.03 4.15
C PRO A 111 -10.95 -4.38 4.42
N LEU A 112 -12.27 -4.51 4.26
CA LEU A 112 -13.04 -5.70 4.65
C LEU A 112 -12.64 -6.97 3.87
N GLU A 113 -12.60 -8.08 4.60
CA GLU A 113 -12.28 -9.43 4.14
C GLU A 113 -13.38 -10.42 4.56
N PHE A 114 -13.48 -11.54 3.83
CA PHE A 114 -14.52 -12.56 4.03
C PHE A 114 -13.94 -13.98 4.26
N GLY A 115 -12.66 -14.09 4.61
CA GLY A 115 -11.94 -15.36 4.76
C GLY A 115 -10.94 -15.65 3.63
N PRO A 116 -10.20 -16.77 3.71
CA PRO A 116 -9.32 -17.23 2.64
C PRO A 116 -10.13 -17.86 1.49
N ALA A 117 -9.59 -17.83 0.27
CA ALA A 117 -10.13 -18.51 -0.89
C ALA A 117 -10.02 -20.05 -0.81
N GLY A 118 -9.18 -20.57 0.09
CA GLY A 118 -9.05 -21.99 0.41
C GLY A 118 -8.21 -22.80 -0.58
N GLU A 119 -7.60 -23.88 -0.07
CA GLU A 119 -6.75 -24.76 -0.88
C GLU A 119 -7.57 -25.57 -1.90
N PHE A 120 -7.23 -25.40 -3.17
CA PHE A 120 -7.75 -26.20 -4.28
C PHE A 120 -6.63 -26.79 -5.13
N ARG A 121 -6.99 -27.82 -5.90
CA ARG A 121 -6.16 -28.49 -6.90
C ARG A 121 -7.10 -28.98 -8.01
N LEU A 122 -7.06 -28.31 -9.16
CA LEU A 122 -8.01 -28.43 -10.25
C LEU A 122 -7.26 -28.53 -11.60
N THR A 123 -7.96 -28.94 -12.65
CA THR A 123 -7.41 -29.07 -14.01
C THR A 123 -7.93 -27.93 -14.88
N GLU A 124 -7.05 -27.21 -15.55
CA GLU A 124 -7.38 -26.18 -16.55
C GLU A 124 -7.72 -26.81 -17.90
N ARG A 125 -8.45 -26.11 -18.79
CA ARG A 125 -8.81 -26.60 -20.15
C ARG A 125 -7.61 -27.05 -21.01
N SER A 126 -6.41 -26.57 -20.70
CA SER A 126 -5.13 -27.01 -21.29
C SER A 126 -4.61 -28.37 -20.79
N GLY A 127 -5.29 -29.02 -19.83
CA GLY A 127 -4.82 -30.21 -19.12
C GLY A 127 -3.80 -29.90 -18.01
N ARG A 128 -3.44 -28.62 -17.80
CA ARG A 128 -2.52 -28.17 -16.76
C ARG A 128 -3.18 -28.26 -15.38
N GLU A 129 -2.48 -28.81 -14.40
CA GLU A 129 -2.89 -28.70 -13.00
C GLU A 129 -2.70 -27.26 -12.48
N VAL A 130 -3.67 -26.77 -11.72
CA VAL A 130 -3.72 -25.43 -11.14
C VAL A 130 -4.12 -25.52 -9.67
N THR A 131 -3.41 -24.77 -8.83
CA THR A 131 -3.58 -24.68 -7.38
C THR A 131 -3.83 -23.23 -6.94
N GLN A 132 -4.02 -23.01 -5.64
CA GLN A 132 -4.06 -21.64 -5.11
C GLN A 132 -2.74 -20.88 -5.32
N GLU A 133 -1.60 -21.59 -5.37
CA GLU A 133 -0.26 -20.99 -5.49
C GLU A 133 -0.05 -20.31 -6.85
N ASP A 134 -0.66 -20.85 -7.90
CA ASP A 134 -0.71 -20.27 -9.26
C ASP A 134 -1.40 -18.89 -9.35
N LEU A 135 -2.14 -18.50 -8.30
CA LEU A 135 -2.90 -17.26 -8.22
C LEU A 135 -2.36 -16.29 -7.15
N LEU A 136 -1.34 -16.67 -6.38
CA LEU A 136 -0.71 -15.76 -5.42
C LEU A 136 0.01 -14.60 -6.12
N GLY A 137 0.10 -13.46 -5.44
CA GLY A 137 0.56 -12.18 -6.00
C GLY A 137 -0.42 -11.50 -6.96
N ARG A 138 -1.36 -12.23 -7.58
CA ARG A 138 -2.26 -11.73 -8.64
C ARG A 138 -3.72 -11.73 -8.19
N PRO A 139 -4.34 -10.57 -7.90
CA PRO A 139 -5.78 -10.49 -7.63
C PRO A 139 -6.61 -11.12 -8.75
N TRP A 140 -7.69 -11.80 -8.40
CA TRP A 140 -8.48 -12.56 -9.35
C TRP A 140 -9.99 -12.47 -9.13
N LEU A 141 -10.72 -12.76 -10.21
CA LEU A 141 -12.17 -12.73 -10.24
C LEU A 141 -12.70 -14.11 -10.62
N ALA A 142 -13.33 -14.79 -9.66
CA ALA A 142 -13.89 -16.14 -9.84
C ALA A 142 -15.38 -16.08 -10.18
N GLY A 143 -15.86 -17.01 -11.01
CA GLY A 143 -17.29 -17.25 -11.23
C GLY A 143 -17.57 -18.74 -11.48
N CYS A 144 -18.65 -19.25 -10.89
CA CYS A 144 -19.09 -20.64 -11.09
C CYS A 144 -19.94 -20.75 -12.36
N ILE A 145 -19.72 -21.78 -13.18
CA ILE A 145 -20.48 -22.06 -14.40
C ILE A 145 -20.75 -23.57 -14.56
N PHE A 146 -21.63 -23.93 -15.49
CA PHE A 146 -21.58 -25.23 -16.15
C PHE A 146 -21.97 -25.07 -17.62
N THR A 147 -21.31 -25.78 -18.55
CA THR A 147 -21.48 -25.48 -20.00
C THR A 147 -22.89 -25.76 -20.52
N ARG A 148 -23.61 -26.71 -19.91
CA ARG A 148 -25.00 -27.07 -20.26
C ARG A 148 -26.03 -26.00 -19.88
N CYS A 149 -25.67 -25.01 -19.07
CA CYS A 149 -26.61 -24.00 -18.56
C CYS A 149 -27.11 -23.06 -19.68
N GLY A 150 -28.41 -23.10 -19.96
CA GLY A 150 -29.03 -22.32 -21.04
C GLY A 150 -29.38 -20.86 -20.71
N THR A 151 -29.17 -20.39 -19.47
CA THR A 151 -29.72 -19.11 -19.00
C THR A 151 -28.71 -18.23 -18.25
N ILE A 152 -28.28 -18.64 -17.06
CA ILE A 152 -27.46 -17.83 -16.15
C ILE A 152 -25.99 -17.78 -16.58
N CYS A 153 -25.39 -18.92 -16.95
CA CYS A 153 -23.98 -18.97 -17.35
C CYS A 153 -23.68 -18.14 -18.62
N PRO A 154 -24.49 -18.14 -19.69
CA PRO A 154 -24.28 -17.24 -20.83
C PRO A 154 -24.26 -15.76 -20.45
N ALA A 155 -25.09 -15.33 -19.50
CA ALA A 155 -25.09 -13.96 -18.99
C ALA A 155 -23.82 -13.65 -18.18
N LEU A 156 -23.42 -14.56 -17.29
CA LEU A 156 -22.20 -14.47 -16.48
C LEU A 156 -20.92 -14.45 -17.34
N THR A 157 -20.80 -15.35 -18.32
CA THR A 157 -19.72 -15.39 -19.30
C THR A 157 -19.66 -14.09 -20.14
N THR A 158 -20.82 -13.53 -20.51
CA THR A 158 -20.90 -12.20 -21.18
C THR A 158 -20.44 -11.05 -20.27
N GLN A 159 -20.64 -11.16 -18.95
CA GLN A 159 -20.09 -10.19 -18.00
C GLN A 159 -18.57 -10.37 -17.83
N MET A 160 -18.08 -11.60 -17.70
CA MET A 160 -16.66 -11.92 -17.54
C MET A 160 -15.83 -11.54 -18.78
N ARG A 161 -16.35 -11.71 -20.00
CA ARG A 161 -15.72 -11.18 -21.24
C ARG A 161 -15.52 -9.66 -21.19
N TRP A 162 -16.49 -8.93 -20.62
CA TRP A 162 -16.36 -7.49 -20.41
C TRP A 162 -15.37 -7.16 -19.28
N ALA A 163 -15.28 -7.99 -18.23
CA ALA A 163 -14.27 -7.86 -17.20
C ALA A 163 -12.84 -8.06 -17.75
N GLN A 164 -12.63 -9.02 -18.67
CA GLN A 164 -11.35 -9.25 -19.38
C GLN A 164 -10.88 -7.95 -20.05
N GLU A 165 -11.75 -7.34 -20.85
CA GLU A 165 -11.50 -6.07 -21.53
C GLU A 165 -11.28 -4.88 -20.58
N ARG A 166 -11.87 -4.92 -19.38
CA ARG A 166 -11.73 -3.87 -18.37
C ARG A 166 -10.55 -4.09 -17.44
N LEU A 167 -9.86 -5.23 -17.50
CA LEU A 167 -8.72 -5.56 -16.64
C LEU A 167 -7.44 -5.86 -17.44
N ARG A 168 -7.44 -5.74 -18.78
CA ARG A 168 -6.28 -6.01 -19.65
C ARG A 168 -5.03 -5.17 -19.36
N ASP A 169 -5.21 -4.05 -18.66
CA ASP A 169 -4.18 -3.13 -18.16
C ASP A 169 -3.67 -3.51 -16.76
N THR A 170 -3.98 -4.72 -16.27
CA THR A 170 -3.59 -5.21 -14.95
C THR A 170 -3.19 -6.69 -14.97
N ASP A 171 -2.36 -7.10 -14.01
CA ASP A 171 -1.95 -8.50 -13.77
C ASP A 171 -3.07 -9.47 -13.37
N ALA A 172 -4.30 -8.97 -13.20
CA ALA A 172 -5.41 -9.72 -12.63
C ALA A 172 -5.83 -10.91 -13.51
N ARG A 173 -6.18 -12.03 -12.85
CA ARG A 173 -6.69 -13.25 -13.50
C ARG A 173 -8.22 -13.30 -13.46
N LEU A 174 -8.80 -13.96 -14.45
CA LEU A 174 -10.19 -14.42 -14.44
C LEU A 174 -10.20 -15.93 -14.28
N VAL A 175 -11.14 -16.46 -13.49
CA VAL A 175 -11.28 -17.90 -13.26
C VAL A 175 -12.74 -18.30 -13.40
N SER A 176 -13.03 -19.23 -14.29
CA SER A 176 -14.34 -19.87 -14.42
C SER A 176 -14.26 -21.30 -13.93
N ILE A 177 -15.03 -21.63 -12.89
CA ILE A 177 -15.00 -22.94 -12.23
C ILE A 177 -16.23 -23.72 -12.67
N SER A 178 -16.05 -24.92 -13.23
CA SER A 178 -17.19 -25.79 -13.51
C SER A 178 -17.77 -26.37 -12.22
N VAL A 179 -19.09 -26.41 -12.11
CA VAL A 179 -19.84 -27.13 -11.07
C VAL A 179 -20.47 -28.44 -11.57
N ASP A 180 -20.19 -28.86 -12.81
CA ASP A 180 -20.73 -30.07 -13.45
C ASP A 180 -19.60 -30.84 -14.20
N PRO A 181 -18.49 -31.19 -13.53
CA PRO A 181 -17.26 -31.65 -14.18
C PRO A 181 -17.37 -33.06 -14.78
N GLU A 182 -18.42 -33.83 -14.46
CA GLU A 182 -18.76 -35.08 -15.14
C GLU A 182 -19.06 -34.87 -16.64
N HIS A 183 -19.42 -33.64 -17.03
CA HIS A 183 -19.64 -33.25 -18.42
C HIS A 183 -18.65 -32.19 -18.89
N ASP A 184 -18.29 -31.24 -18.04
CA ASP A 184 -17.35 -30.16 -18.36
C ASP A 184 -15.89 -30.66 -18.28
N THR A 185 -15.51 -31.52 -19.23
CA THR A 185 -14.12 -31.97 -19.41
C THR A 185 -13.21 -30.82 -19.88
N PRO A 186 -11.87 -30.94 -19.79
CA PRO A 186 -10.95 -29.92 -20.29
C PRO A 186 -11.19 -29.55 -21.76
N GLU A 187 -11.56 -30.52 -22.59
CA GLU A 187 -11.88 -30.32 -24.01
C GLU A 187 -13.14 -29.47 -24.18
N ILE A 188 -14.25 -29.83 -23.50
CA ILE A 188 -15.54 -29.14 -23.56
C ILE A 188 -15.43 -27.71 -23.00
N LEU A 189 -14.66 -27.52 -21.91
CA LEU A 189 -14.30 -26.20 -21.43
C LEU A 189 -13.41 -25.43 -22.41
N GLY A 190 -12.54 -26.11 -23.16
CA GLY A 190 -11.77 -25.56 -24.26
C GLY A 190 -12.64 -25.00 -25.38
N GLU A 191 -13.68 -25.73 -25.79
CA GLU A 191 -14.65 -25.27 -26.80
C GLU A 191 -15.48 -24.10 -26.30
N TYR A 192 -16.06 -24.22 -25.10
CA TYR A 192 -16.84 -23.16 -24.46
C TYR A 192 -16.04 -21.85 -24.29
N ALA A 193 -14.78 -21.96 -23.87
CA ALA A 193 -13.90 -20.81 -23.65
C ALA A 193 -13.49 -20.12 -24.97
N ARG A 194 -13.35 -20.87 -26.08
CA ARG A 194 -13.16 -20.27 -27.41
C ARG A 194 -14.43 -19.56 -27.90
N GLU A 195 -15.55 -20.27 -27.90
CA GLU A 195 -16.74 -19.90 -28.69
C GLU A 195 -17.70 -18.99 -27.91
N PHE A 196 -17.94 -19.28 -26.64
CA PHE A 196 -18.85 -18.52 -25.78
C PHE A 196 -18.14 -17.49 -24.90
N ALA A 197 -16.90 -17.74 -24.47
CA ALA A 197 -16.16 -16.76 -23.66
C ALA A 197 -15.34 -15.76 -24.48
N GLY A 198 -14.63 -16.21 -25.53
CA GLY A 198 -13.57 -15.40 -26.16
C GLY A 198 -12.40 -15.18 -25.20
N ALA A 199 -12.07 -16.24 -24.44
CA ALA A 199 -11.20 -16.18 -23.27
C ALA A 199 -9.73 -16.29 -23.63
N ASP A 200 -9.00 -15.23 -23.33
CA ASP A 200 -7.53 -15.15 -23.33
C ASP A 200 -6.94 -16.32 -22.50
N PRO A 201 -6.15 -17.24 -23.09
CA PRO A 201 -5.64 -18.41 -22.39
C PRO A 201 -4.64 -18.07 -21.29
N ASP A 202 -3.90 -16.96 -21.43
CA ASP A 202 -2.89 -16.56 -20.45
C ASP A 202 -3.53 -15.87 -19.24
N ARG A 203 -4.78 -15.38 -19.36
CA ARG A 203 -5.43 -14.50 -18.37
C ARG A 203 -6.79 -14.99 -17.84
N TRP A 204 -7.54 -15.80 -18.59
CA TRP A 204 -8.82 -16.37 -18.17
C TRP A 204 -8.79 -17.90 -18.24
N TRP A 205 -8.70 -18.52 -17.05
CA TRP A 205 -8.61 -19.97 -16.89
C TRP A 205 -9.98 -20.60 -16.66
N PHE A 206 -10.18 -21.80 -17.21
CA PHE A 206 -11.40 -22.59 -17.05
C PHE A 206 -11.04 -23.89 -16.33
N LEU A 207 -11.58 -24.09 -15.13
CA LEU A 207 -11.17 -25.14 -14.19
C LEU A 207 -12.24 -26.21 -14.00
N THR A 208 -11.82 -27.48 -13.99
CA THR A 208 -12.62 -28.68 -13.74
C THR A 208 -11.88 -29.64 -12.79
N GLY A 209 -12.48 -30.77 -12.41
CA GLY A 209 -11.91 -31.70 -11.44
C GLY A 209 -12.95 -32.63 -10.79
N GLU A 210 -12.67 -33.10 -9.59
CA GLU A 210 -13.57 -33.97 -8.83
C GLU A 210 -14.79 -33.20 -8.30
N GLU A 211 -16.01 -33.61 -8.68
CA GLU A 211 -17.25 -32.88 -8.33
C GLU A 211 -17.40 -32.68 -6.82
N ALA A 212 -17.24 -33.75 -6.03
CA ALA A 212 -17.35 -33.70 -4.58
C ALA A 212 -16.36 -32.71 -3.94
N ARG A 213 -15.14 -32.63 -4.48
CA ARG A 213 -14.08 -31.73 -3.99
C ARG A 213 -14.35 -30.27 -4.37
N ILE A 214 -14.82 -30.03 -5.60
CA ILE A 214 -15.25 -28.70 -6.06
C ILE A 214 -16.44 -28.21 -5.23
N HIS A 215 -17.46 -29.04 -5.05
CA HIS A 215 -18.68 -28.68 -4.31
C HIS A 215 -18.41 -28.50 -2.82
N ALA A 216 -17.45 -29.21 -2.22
CA ALA A 216 -16.95 -28.92 -0.88
C ALA A 216 -16.27 -27.54 -0.83
N TRP A 217 -15.21 -27.35 -1.63
CA TRP A 217 -14.41 -26.10 -1.65
C TRP A 217 -15.25 -24.83 -1.86
N ILE A 218 -16.22 -24.85 -2.79
CA ILE A 218 -17.11 -23.71 -3.07
C ILE A 218 -18.01 -23.37 -1.86
N ARG A 219 -18.44 -24.36 -1.08
CA ARG A 219 -19.25 -24.12 0.14
C ARG A 219 -18.36 -23.72 1.33
N ASP A 220 -17.25 -24.41 1.51
CA ASP A 220 -16.40 -24.27 2.70
C ASP A 220 -15.50 -23.02 2.65
N SER A 221 -15.10 -22.59 1.45
CA SER A 221 -14.18 -21.45 1.26
C SER A 221 -14.84 -20.23 0.60
N PHE A 222 -15.59 -20.41 -0.49
CA PHE A 222 -16.32 -19.29 -1.11
C PHE A 222 -17.68 -19.01 -0.44
N HIS A 223 -18.14 -19.86 0.48
CA HIS A 223 -19.44 -19.74 1.16
C HIS A 223 -20.64 -19.62 0.20
N LEU A 224 -20.52 -20.16 -1.01
CA LEU A 224 -21.56 -20.16 -2.02
C LEU A 224 -22.35 -21.47 -2.02
N ALA A 225 -23.66 -21.37 -2.22
CA ALA A 225 -24.50 -22.54 -2.45
C ALA A 225 -24.20 -23.16 -3.82
N VAL A 226 -24.01 -24.48 -3.83
CA VAL A 226 -23.97 -25.34 -5.01
C VAL A 226 -24.66 -26.66 -4.65
N ALA A 227 -25.58 -27.11 -5.50
CA ALA A 227 -26.31 -28.37 -5.35
C ALA A 227 -26.77 -28.89 -6.72
N LYS A 228 -26.63 -30.20 -6.95
CA LYS A 228 -27.08 -30.89 -8.16
C LYS A 228 -28.48 -31.49 -7.92
N ASP A 229 -29.42 -31.27 -8.83
CA ASP A 229 -30.76 -31.86 -8.80
C ASP A 229 -30.92 -32.86 -9.95
N PRO A 230 -30.81 -34.19 -9.69
CA PRO A 230 -30.93 -35.21 -10.73
C PRO A 230 -32.31 -35.29 -11.40
N ALA A 231 -33.34 -34.61 -10.86
CA ALA A 231 -34.66 -34.53 -11.49
C ALA A 231 -34.83 -33.27 -12.37
N ALA A 232 -33.90 -32.32 -12.32
CA ALA A 232 -33.94 -31.10 -13.13
C ALA A 232 -33.51 -31.37 -14.60
N PRO A 233 -34.02 -30.60 -15.58
CA PRO A 233 -33.54 -30.65 -16.95
C PRO A 233 -32.03 -30.34 -17.04
N PRO A 234 -31.27 -30.90 -17.99
CA PRO A 234 -29.81 -30.69 -18.08
C PRO A 234 -29.34 -29.22 -18.07
N ALA A 235 -30.16 -28.28 -18.55
CA ALA A 235 -29.86 -26.85 -18.55
C ALA A 235 -30.05 -26.15 -17.19
N MET A 236 -30.60 -26.84 -16.18
CA MET A 236 -30.81 -26.40 -14.80
C MET A 236 -30.35 -27.46 -13.78
N LEU A 237 -29.50 -28.41 -14.21
CA LEU A 237 -29.04 -29.56 -13.43
C LEU A 237 -28.32 -29.20 -12.13
N VAL A 238 -27.64 -28.05 -12.09
CA VAL A 238 -26.94 -27.54 -10.90
C VAL A 238 -27.49 -26.17 -10.52
N ALA A 239 -28.07 -26.09 -9.33
CA ALA A 239 -28.38 -24.84 -8.67
C ALA A 239 -27.10 -24.29 -8.02
N HIS A 240 -26.53 -23.22 -8.57
CA HIS A 240 -25.35 -22.55 -8.03
C HIS A 240 -25.56 -21.02 -7.96
N SER A 241 -24.70 -20.35 -7.20
CA SER A 241 -24.73 -18.89 -7.10
C SER A 241 -24.33 -18.19 -8.41
N SER A 242 -24.99 -17.07 -8.71
CA SER A 242 -24.64 -16.11 -9.78
C SER A 242 -23.49 -15.16 -9.41
N LEU A 243 -22.96 -15.27 -8.19
CA LEU A 243 -22.00 -14.31 -7.63
C LEU A 243 -20.58 -14.50 -8.20
N LEU A 244 -19.95 -13.38 -8.55
CA LEU A 244 -18.52 -13.27 -8.80
C LEU A 244 -17.77 -13.00 -7.50
N VAL A 245 -16.74 -13.79 -7.22
CA VAL A 245 -15.90 -13.64 -6.03
C VAL A 245 -14.64 -12.86 -6.40
N ALA A 246 -14.43 -11.70 -5.77
CA ALA A 246 -13.17 -10.95 -5.92
C ALA A 246 -12.18 -11.39 -4.83
N VAL A 247 -11.00 -11.84 -5.24
CA VAL A 247 -9.93 -12.34 -4.38
C VAL A 247 -8.67 -11.49 -4.61
N ASP A 248 -7.87 -11.25 -3.58
CA ASP A 248 -6.57 -10.56 -3.72
C ASP A 248 -5.39 -11.54 -3.92
N GLY A 249 -4.20 -10.98 -4.17
CA GLY A 249 -2.97 -11.77 -4.34
C GLY A 249 -2.48 -12.47 -3.06
N GLU A 250 -3.07 -12.16 -1.90
CA GLU A 250 -2.83 -12.86 -0.63
C GLU A 250 -3.78 -14.08 -0.49
N GLY A 251 -4.57 -14.37 -1.54
CA GLY A 251 -5.53 -15.47 -1.55
C GLY A 251 -6.77 -15.22 -0.68
N ARG A 252 -7.12 -13.97 -0.37
CA ARG A 252 -8.17 -13.61 0.59
C ARG A 252 -9.38 -13.02 -0.12
N ILE A 253 -10.59 -13.35 0.31
CA ILE A 253 -11.82 -12.93 -0.35
C ILE A 253 -12.18 -11.50 0.07
N ARG A 254 -12.48 -10.65 -0.93
CA ARG A 254 -12.64 -9.19 -0.79
C ARG A 254 -13.99 -8.64 -1.28
N GLY A 255 -14.92 -9.49 -1.71
CA GLY A 255 -16.33 -9.15 -1.99
C GLY A 255 -17.03 -10.15 -2.94
N TYR A 256 -18.37 -10.20 -2.86
CA TYR A 256 -19.24 -11.13 -3.60
C TYR A 256 -20.26 -10.38 -4.47
N TYR A 257 -20.05 -10.28 -5.77
CA TYR A 257 -20.74 -9.33 -6.65
C TYR A 257 -21.73 -10.02 -7.59
N GLU A 258 -22.91 -9.44 -7.83
CA GLU A 258 -23.88 -10.02 -8.77
C GLU A 258 -23.32 -10.11 -10.21
N GLY A 259 -23.01 -11.33 -10.64
CA GLY A 259 -22.25 -11.62 -11.85
C GLY A 259 -23.05 -11.68 -13.14
N THR A 260 -24.37 -11.74 -13.10
CA THR A 260 -25.22 -11.65 -14.31
C THR A 260 -25.42 -10.22 -14.80
N THR A 261 -25.19 -9.22 -13.93
CA THR A 261 -25.49 -7.81 -14.22
C THR A 261 -24.24 -6.99 -14.54
N ARG A 262 -24.40 -6.01 -15.44
CA ARG A 262 -23.33 -5.06 -15.77
C ARG A 262 -22.92 -4.22 -14.56
N GLU A 263 -23.85 -3.87 -13.68
CA GLU A 263 -23.62 -3.04 -12.49
C GLU A 263 -22.83 -3.79 -11.40
N GLY A 264 -23.22 -5.03 -11.07
CA GLY A 264 -22.49 -5.88 -10.14
C GLY A 264 -21.08 -6.18 -10.64
N THR A 265 -20.95 -6.53 -11.92
CA THR A 265 -19.66 -6.77 -12.58
C THR A 265 -18.78 -5.51 -12.62
N ALA A 266 -19.35 -4.32 -12.83
CA ALA A 266 -18.60 -3.07 -12.77
C ALA A 266 -18.02 -2.80 -11.38
N ARG A 267 -18.77 -3.11 -10.31
CA ARG A 267 -18.25 -3.06 -8.93
C ARG A 267 -17.14 -4.10 -8.69
N ALA A 268 -17.30 -5.31 -9.21
CA ALA A 268 -16.29 -6.38 -9.09
C ALA A 268 -14.97 -5.98 -9.78
N VAL A 269 -15.06 -5.48 -11.02
CA VAL A 269 -13.94 -4.95 -11.81
C VAL A 269 -13.28 -3.76 -11.10
N ALA A 270 -14.04 -2.86 -10.49
CA ALA A 270 -13.48 -1.75 -9.72
C ALA A 270 -12.69 -2.24 -8.49
N ARG A 271 -13.23 -3.24 -7.76
CA ARG A 271 -12.53 -3.90 -6.64
C ARG A 271 -11.24 -4.59 -7.10
N VAL A 272 -11.30 -5.41 -8.15
CA VAL A 272 -10.13 -6.15 -8.65
C VAL A 272 -9.06 -5.20 -9.21
N ARG A 273 -9.43 -4.12 -9.93
CA ARG A 273 -8.47 -3.08 -10.33
C ARG A 273 -7.83 -2.38 -9.12
N HIS A 274 -8.61 -2.06 -8.07
CA HIS A 274 -8.06 -1.46 -6.85
C HIS A 274 -7.04 -2.39 -6.18
N LEU A 275 -7.38 -3.68 -6.05
CA LEU A 275 -6.48 -4.71 -5.49
C LEU A 275 -5.21 -4.87 -6.35
N ALA A 276 -5.33 -4.86 -7.68
CA ALA A 276 -4.19 -4.96 -8.59
C ALA A 276 -3.28 -3.72 -8.50
N GLY A 277 -3.85 -2.52 -8.43
CA GLY A 277 -3.09 -1.28 -8.20
C GLY A 277 -2.35 -1.28 -6.85
N ALA A 278 -2.99 -1.77 -5.78
CA ALA A 278 -2.37 -1.90 -4.47
C ALA A 278 -1.25 -2.97 -4.45
N ALA A 279 -1.42 -4.09 -5.16
CA ALA A 279 -0.39 -5.11 -5.32
C ALA A 279 0.81 -4.56 -6.11
N ALA A 280 0.59 -3.97 -7.29
CA ALA A 280 1.63 -3.38 -8.13
C ALA A 280 2.40 -2.25 -7.41
N HIS A 281 1.70 -1.41 -6.63
CA HIS A 281 2.35 -0.38 -5.81
C HIS A 281 3.23 -1.00 -4.72
N ARG A 282 2.76 -2.02 -3.97
CA ARG A 282 3.60 -2.72 -2.98
C ARG A 282 4.83 -3.38 -3.62
N ALA A 283 4.64 -4.06 -4.75
CA ALA A 283 5.72 -4.74 -5.48
C ALA A 283 6.81 -3.78 -5.99
N THR A 284 6.44 -2.57 -6.45
CA THR A 284 7.38 -1.57 -7.00
C THR A 284 7.96 -0.61 -5.95
N PHE A 285 7.23 -0.33 -4.87
CA PHE A 285 7.65 0.61 -3.83
C PHE A 285 8.95 0.18 -3.13
N HIS A 286 9.03 -1.08 -2.68
CA HIS A 286 10.19 -1.56 -1.93
C HIS A 286 11.50 -1.57 -2.75
N PRO A 287 11.55 -2.09 -4.00
CA PRO A 287 12.72 -1.94 -4.87
C PRO A 287 13.12 -0.48 -5.12
N THR A 288 12.15 0.41 -5.34
CA THR A 288 12.39 1.84 -5.58
C THR A 288 13.00 2.52 -4.35
N LEU A 289 12.44 2.26 -3.16
CA LEU A 289 12.96 2.74 -1.87
C LEU A 289 14.38 2.22 -1.62
N ASN A 290 14.62 0.94 -1.89
CA ASN A 290 15.92 0.29 -1.73
C ASN A 290 17.00 0.88 -2.67
N ALA A 291 16.63 1.25 -3.89
CA ALA A 291 17.50 1.98 -4.81
C ALA A 291 17.75 3.41 -4.34
N ALA A 292 16.72 4.14 -3.91
CA ALA A 292 16.83 5.51 -3.41
C ALA A 292 17.74 5.62 -2.17
N LEU A 293 17.63 4.67 -1.22
CA LEU A 293 18.49 4.60 -0.05
C LEU A 293 19.96 4.31 -0.42
N ASN A 294 20.21 3.44 -1.41
CA ASN A 294 21.56 3.23 -1.94
C ASN A 294 22.13 4.49 -2.62
N GLY A 295 21.34 5.18 -3.44
CA GLY A 295 21.72 6.46 -4.04
C GLY A 295 22.06 7.52 -2.99
N LEU A 296 21.23 7.64 -1.95
CA LEU A 296 21.48 8.53 -0.81
C LEU A 296 22.77 8.17 -0.06
N SER A 297 23.03 6.87 0.17
CA SER A 297 24.30 6.39 0.74
C SER A 297 25.50 6.82 -0.12
N ALA A 298 25.45 6.63 -1.44
CA ALA A 298 26.51 7.07 -2.35
C ALA A 298 26.76 8.59 -2.28
N VAL A 299 25.70 9.41 -2.24
CA VAL A 299 25.80 10.87 -2.07
C VAL A 299 26.43 11.24 -0.72
N LEU A 300 25.99 10.63 0.38
CA LEU A 300 26.54 10.87 1.72
C LEU A 300 28.02 10.47 1.81
N LEU A 301 28.41 9.39 1.15
CA LEU A 301 29.81 8.95 1.03
C LEU A 301 30.67 9.97 0.26
N LEU A 302 30.22 10.41 -0.91
CA LEU A 302 30.92 11.42 -1.73
C LEU A 302 31.07 12.75 -0.97
N CYS A 303 29.98 13.25 -0.36
CA CYS A 303 30.02 14.43 0.51
C CYS A 303 30.97 14.23 1.71
N GLY A 304 31.02 13.03 2.28
CA GLY A 304 31.94 12.67 3.36
C GLY A 304 33.42 12.68 2.94
N LEU A 305 33.73 12.28 1.70
CA LEU A 305 35.07 12.36 1.12
C LEU A 305 35.49 13.82 0.87
N LEU A 306 34.57 14.66 0.38
CA LEU A 306 34.82 16.10 0.22
C LEU A 306 35.03 16.79 1.57
N ALA A 307 34.20 16.49 2.56
CA ALA A 307 34.30 17.04 3.91
C ALA A 307 35.66 16.74 4.57
N ILE A 308 36.18 15.51 4.47
CA ILE A 308 37.50 15.18 5.05
C ILE A 308 38.66 15.77 4.24
N ARG A 309 38.54 15.91 2.91
CA ARG A 309 39.53 16.63 2.08
C ARG A 309 39.61 18.12 2.41
N TRP A 310 38.49 18.74 2.80
CA TRP A 310 38.46 20.11 3.35
C TRP A 310 38.74 20.19 4.86
N GLY A 311 39.24 19.12 5.49
CA GLY A 311 39.59 19.09 6.91
C GLY A 311 38.40 19.16 7.89
N ARG A 312 37.15 19.16 7.40
CA ARG A 312 35.91 19.30 8.20
C ARG A 312 35.56 17.99 8.91
N ARG A 313 36.40 17.57 9.86
CA ARG A 313 36.33 16.27 10.56
C ARG A 313 34.94 15.99 11.18
N CYS A 314 34.33 16.98 11.83
CA CYS A 314 33.01 16.83 12.47
C CYS A 314 31.91 16.56 11.43
N LEU A 315 31.93 17.27 10.29
CA LEU A 315 31.00 17.08 9.18
C LEU A 315 31.20 15.71 8.53
N HIS A 316 32.45 15.31 8.26
CA HIS A 316 32.78 13.97 7.76
C HIS A 316 32.22 12.88 8.69
N ALA A 317 32.49 12.96 10.00
CA ALA A 317 32.02 11.98 10.97
C ALA A 317 30.48 11.94 11.07
N GLY A 318 29.80 13.09 10.89
CA GLY A 318 28.34 13.15 10.77
C GLY A 318 27.84 12.42 9.53
N LEU A 319 28.43 12.70 8.37
CA LEU A 319 28.05 12.08 7.09
C LEU A 319 28.32 10.57 7.04
N MET A 320 29.40 10.08 7.65
CA MET A 320 29.67 8.63 7.75
C MET A 320 28.66 7.93 8.67
N ARG A 321 28.20 8.58 9.75
CA ARG A 321 27.10 8.04 10.58
C ARG A 321 25.76 8.06 9.84
N ALA A 322 25.47 9.12 9.09
CA ALA A 322 24.28 9.18 8.25
C ALA A 322 24.28 8.06 7.19
N ALA A 323 25.39 7.87 6.47
CA ALA A 323 25.54 6.79 5.48
C ALA A 323 25.36 5.40 6.09
N LEU A 324 25.87 5.16 7.32
CA LEU A 324 25.60 3.92 8.06
C LEU A 324 24.11 3.74 8.34
N VAL A 325 23.43 4.77 8.88
CA VAL A 325 21.99 4.69 9.20
C VAL A 325 21.16 4.44 7.93
N THR A 326 21.44 5.15 6.84
CA THR A 326 20.82 4.90 5.53
C THR A 326 21.07 3.47 5.04
N SER A 327 22.29 2.93 5.22
CA SER A 327 22.64 1.55 4.85
C SER A 327 21.91 0.50 5.72
N ILE A 328 21.66 0.80 7.00
CA ILE A 328 20.88 -0.06 7.90
C ILE A 328 19.39 -0.06 7.50
N VAL A 329 18.82 1.11 7.22
CA VAL A 329 17.42 1.23 6.75
C VAL A 329 17.25 0.51 5.39
N PHE A 330 18.21 0.65 4.48
CA PHE A 330 18.26 -0.14 3.25
C PHE A 330 18.26 -1.65 3.53
N LEU A 331 19.14 -2.14 4.41
CA LEU A 331 19.24 -3.57 4.71
C LEU A 331 17.94 -4.12 5.33
N VAL A 332 17.32 -3.39 6.26
CA VAL A 332 16.02 -3.79 6.85
C VAL A 332 14.91 -3.81 5.80
N SER A 333 14.81 -2.80 4.95
CA SER A 333 13.82 -2.73 3.86
C SER A 333 14.05 -3.81 2.78
N TYR A 334 15.31 -4.13 2.47
CA TYR A 334 15.69 -5.20 1.56
C TYR A 334 15.32 -6.59 2.13
N LEU A 335 15.64 -6.87 3.39
CA LEU A 335 15.31 -8.13 4.05
C LEU A 335 13.79 -8.30 4.20
N HIS A 336 13.06 -7.25 4.59
CA HIS A 336 11.60 -7.28 4.67
C HIS A 336 10.96 -7.53 3.29
N TYR A 337 11.44 -6.85 2.24
CA TYR A 337 10.99 -7.13 0.88
C TYR A 337 11.23 -8.60 0.50
N HIS A 338 12.44 -9.12 0.68
CA HIS A 338 12.81 -10.46 0.23
C HIS A 338 12.15 -11.60 1.02
N PHE A 339 11.92 -11.43 2.33
CA PHE A 339 11.40 -12.49 3.21
C PHE A 339 9.92 -12.34 3.61
N VAL A 340 9.27 -11.20 3.32
CA VAL A 340 7.84 -10.99 3.63
C VAL A 340 7.06 -10.62 2.37
N VAL A 341 7.49 -9.62 1.61
CA VAL A 341 6.72 -9.16 0.43
C VAL A 341 6.86 -10.11 -0.76
N LEU A 342 8.04 -10.71 -0.95
CA LEU A 342 8.36 -11.50 -2.14
C LEU A 342 7.62 -12.85 -2.26
N PRO A 343 7.45 -13.65 -1.18
CA PRO A 343 6.63 -14.86 -1.22
C PRO A 343 5.19 -14.55 -1.62
N ASP A 344 4.58 -13.55 -0.97
CA ASP A 344 3.21 -13.11 -1.18
C ASP A 344 2.97 -12.49 -2.58
N SER A 345 4.05 -12.11 -3.29
CA SER A 345 4.00 -11.46 -4.61
C SER A 345 4.22 -12.42 -5.80
N GLY A 346 4.35 -13.74 -5.56
CA GLY A 346 4.62 -14.72 -6.62
C GLY A 346 6.09 -14.79 -7.06
N GLY A 347 7.02 -14.28 -6.23
CA GLY A 347 8.48 -14.45 -6.42
C GLY A 347 9.24 -13.24 -6.98
N PRO A 348 10.57 -13.38 -7.19
CA PRO A 348 11.44 -12.31 -7.65
C PRO A 348 11.23 -11.92 -9.12
N VAL A 349 11.20 -10.61 -9.39
CA VAL A 349 11.32 -10.07 -10.75
C VAL A 349 12.62 -10.56 -11.39
N HIS A 350 12.50 -11.28 -12.50
CA HIS A 350 13.62 -11.83 -13.25
C HIS A 350 14.09 -10.86 -14.35
N PHE A 351 15.40 -10.80 -14.58
CA PHE A 351 15.97 -10.04 -15.69
C PHE A 351 15.66 -10.77 -17.02
N VAL A 352 14.83 -10.15 -17.87
CA VAL A 352 14.30 -10.74 -19.10
C VAL A 352 15.33 -10.79 -20.24
N GLY A 353 16.37 -9.94 -20.20
CA GLY A 353 17.37 -9.86 -21.26
C GLY A 353 18.22 -11.13 -21.40
N GLU A 354 18.51 -11.52 -22.65
CA GLU A 354 19.19 -12.78 -22.98
C GLU A 354 20.72 -12.64 -23.21
N GLY A 355 21.38 -13.79 -23.43
CA GLY A 355 22.77 -13.86 -23.90
C GLY A 355 23.77 -13.00 -23.12
N ALA A 356 24.48 -12.13 -23.84
CA ALA A 356 25.48 -11.23 -23.26
C ALA A 356 24.89 -10.23 -22.24
N ALA A 357 23.64 -9.79 -22.42
CA ALA A 357 22.97 -8.91 -21.46
C ALA A 357 22.71 -9.64 -20.15
N ARG A 358 22.24 -10.90 -20.21
CA ARG A 358 22.04 -11.76 -19.03
C ARG A 358 23.36 -12.00 -18.29
N ALA A 359 24.44 -12.28 -19.02
CA ALA A 359 25.76 -12.48 -18.44
C ALA A 359 26.27 -11.21 -17.73
N ALA A 360 26.14 -10.03 -18.35
CA ALA A 360 26.53 -8.76 -17.75
C ALA A 360 25.71 -8.43 -16.49
N TYR A 361 24.39 -8.66 -16.51
CA TYR A 361 23.52 -8.51 -15.34
C TYR A 361 23.94 -9.44 -14.19
N LEU A 362 24.17 -10.72 -14.47
CA LEU A 362 24.57 -11.70 -13.44
C LEU A 362 25.95 -11.38 -12.85
N VAL A 363 26.91 -10.95 -13.66
CA VAL A 363 28.23 -10.49 -13.17
C VAL A 363 28.10 -9.26 -12.27
N LEU A 364 27.30 -8.26 -12.68
CA LEU A 364 26.99 -7.08 -11.86
C LEU A 364 26.35 -7.48 -10.52
N LEU A 365 25.35 -8.36 -10.55
CA LEU A 365 24.63 -8.84 -9.36
C LEU A 365 25.55 -9.59 -8.39
N VAL A 366 26.36 -10.54 -8.90
CA VAL A 366 27.30 -11.32 -8.07
C VAL A 366 28.36 -10.41 -7.43
N ILE A 367 28.94 -9.47 -8.20
CA ILE A 367 29.91 -8.49 -7.67
C ILE A 367 29.25 -7.59 -6.61
N HIS A 368 28.01 -7.13 -6.84
CA HIS A 368 27.27 -6.32 -5.88
C HIS A 368 27.02 -7.07 -4.56
N VAL A 369 26.49 -8.30 -4.61
CA VAL A 369 26.14 -9.10 -3.42
C VAL A 369 27.38 -9.49 -2.62
N ILE A 370 28.44 -10.00 -3.27
CA ILE A 370 29.71 -10.33 -2.60
C ILE A 370 30.34 -9.05 -2.02
N GLY A 371 30.34 -7.95 -2.79
CA GLY A 371 30.83 -6.65 -2.35
C GLY A 371 30.11 -6.15 -1.09
N ALA A 372 28.78 -6.25 -1.05
CA ALA A 372 27.97 -5.85 0.10
C ALA A 372 28.29 -6.67 1.35
N LEU A 373 28.39 -7.99 1.21
CA LEU A 373 28.72 -8.93 2.28
C LEU A 373 30.10 -8.64 2.88
N VAL A 374 31.11 -8.39 2.05
CA VAL A 374 32.47 -8.04 2.49
C VAL A 374 32.54 -6.62 3.06
N ASN A 375 31.75 -5.68 2.53
CA ASN A 375 31.75 -4.29 2.97
C ASN A 375 31.21 -4.11 4.40
N LEU A 376 30.16 -4.83 4.78
CA LEU A 376 29.52 -4.70 6.11
C LEU A 376 30.52 -4.80 7.28
N PRO A 377 31.31 -5.88 7.46
CA PRO A 377 32.31 -5.95 8.53
C PRO A 377 33.42 -4.92 8.38
N MET A 378 33.79 -4.52 7.15
CA MET A 378 34.79 -3.48 6.90
C MET A 378 34.32 -2.09 7.35
N VAL A 379 33.05 -1.74 7.12
CA VAL A 379 32.43 -0.49 7.59
C VAL A 379 32.36 -0.47 9.11
N LEU A 380 31.84 -1.53 9.72
CA LEU A 380 31.75 -1.66 11.18
C LEU A 380 33.13 -1.56 11.84
N ARG A 381 34.16 -2.24 11.30
CA ARG A 381 35.54 -2.13 11.79
C ARG A 381 36.12 -0.72 11.61
N THR A 382 35.85 -0.06 10.47
CA THR A 382 36.34 1.30 10.19
C THR A 382 35.75 2.34 11.15
N LEU A 383 34.46 2.22 11.47
CA LEU A 383 33.78 3.09 12.43
C LEU A 383 34.16 2.77 13.89
N TRP A 384 34.39 1.50 14.23
CA TRP A 384 34.97 1.12 15.52
C TRP A 384 36.37 1.73 15.72
N LEU A 385 37.23 1.68 14.69
CA LEU A 385 38.57 2.28 14.75
C LEU A 385 38.53 3.80 14.95
N ALA A 386 37.55 4.49 14.37
CA ALA A 386 37.33 5.92 14.63
C ALA A 386 36.83 6.19 16.07
N ARG A 387 35.93 5.35 16.60
CA ARG A 387 35.42 5.48 17.98
C ARG A 387 36.47 5.11 19.04
N ALA A 388 37.43 4.27 18.69
CA ALA A 388 38.60 3.92 19.51
C ALA A 388 39.80 4.86 19.29
N GLU A 389 39.63 5.96 18.56
CA GLU A 389 40.67 6.97 18.24
C GLU A 389 41.94 6.42 17.56
N ARG A 390 41.85 5.25 16.92
CA ARG A 390 42.96 4.58 16.22
C ARG A 390 43.11 5.13 14.81
N TRP A 391 43.44 6.43 14.72
CA TRP A 391 43.36 7.23 13.49
C TRP A 391 44.21 6.70 12.32
N GLU A 392 45.39 6.14 12.56
CA GLU A 392 46.22 5.57 11.49
C GLU A 392 45.63 4.28 10.90
N GLU A 393 45.11 3.40 11.75
CA GLU A 393 44.43 2.17 11.31
C GLU A 393 43.11 2.48 10.63
N HIS A 394 42.33 3.43 11.16
CA HIS A 394 41.13 3.95 10.51
C HIS A 394 41.46 4.45 9.10
N LYS A 395 42.48 5.31 8.96
CA LYS A 395 42.96 5.78 7.64
C LYS A 395 43.44 4.64 6.74
N ARG A 396 44.11 3.62 7.28
CA ARG A 396 44.61 2.47 6.50
C ARG A 396 43.46 1.63 5.95
N LEU A 397 42.46 1.32 6.76
CA LEU A 397 41.30 0.50 6.36
C LEU A 397 40.32 1.29 5.48
N ALA A 398 40.08 2.57 5.79
CA ALA A 398 39.17 3.43 5.02
C ALA A 398 39.55 3.58 3.54
N ARG A 399 40.84 3.45 3.18
CA ARG A 399 41.28 3.41 1.76
C ARG A 399 40.71 2.22 0.97
N LEU A 400 40.34 1.13 1.63
CA LEU A 400 39.71 -0.05 1.04
C LEU A 400 38.18 -0.02 1.24
N THR A 401 37.72 0.37 2.44
CA THR A 401 36.29 0.44 2.76
C THR A 401 35.57 1.52 1.98
N PHE A 402 36.14 2.70 1.78
CA PHE A 402 35.48 3.78 1.03
C PHE A 402 35.14 3.40 -0.42
N PRO A 403 36.10 2.96 -1.28
CA PRO A 403 35.77 2.62 -2.65
C PRO A 403 34.84 1.40 -2.75
N LEU A 404 34.96 0.41 -1.85
CA LEU A 404 34.06 -0.73 -1.82
C LEU A 404 32.63 -0.31 -1.45
N TRP A 405 32.44 0.48 -0.40
CA TRP A 405 31.12 0.95 0.04
C TRP A 405 30.46 1.82 -1.03
N LEU A 406 31.22 2.73 -1.66
CA LEU A 406 30.71 3.54 -2.77
C LEU A 406 30.35 2.69 -3.99
N ALA A 407 31.18 1.71 -4.35
CA ALA A 407 30.89 0.79 -5.45
C ALA A 407 29.63 -0.05 -5.19
N VAL A 408 29.44 -0.57 -3.97
CA VAL A 408 28.21 -1.29 -3.58
C VAL A 408 27.00 -0.39 -3.68
N SER A 409 27.04 0.82 -3.11
CA SER A 409 25.90 1.76 -3.18
C SER A 409 25.56 2.22 -4.59
N VAL A 410 26.54 2.40 -5.48
CA VAL A 410 26.27 2.73 -6.90
C VAL A 410 25.77 1.51 -7.68
N THR A 411 26.35 0.32 -7.47
CA THR A 411 25.91 -0.91 -8.18
C THR A 411 24.52 -1.36 -7.76
N GLY A 412 24.07 -1.10 -6.52
CA GLY A 412 22.69 -1.37 -6.10
C GLY A 412 21.66 -0.56 -6.89
N VAL A 413 21.98 0.70 -7.22
CA VAL A 413 21.17 1.54 -8.12
C VAL A 413 21.19 1.00 -9.55
N ALA A 414 22.35 0.54 -10.04
CA ALA A 414 22.48 -0.05 -11.37
C ALA A 414 21.69 -1.36 -11.53
N VAL A 415 21.69 -2.23 -10.50
CA VAL A 415 20.87 -3.47 -10.47
C VAL A 415 19.38 -3.14 -10.52
N TYR A 416 18.93 -2.11 -9.80
CA TYR A 416 17.55 -1.63 -9.88
C TYR A 416 17.18 -1.17 -11.30
N PHE A 417 17.99 -0.32 -11.94
CA PHE A 417 17.70 0.13 -13.31
C PHE A 417 17.78 -1.01 -14.34
N ALA A 418 18.63 -2.01 -14.14
CA ALA A 418 18.67 -3.20 -14.99
C ALA A 418 17.38 -4.04 -14.90
N LEU A 419 16.74 -4.12 -13.72
CA LEU A 419 15.49 -4.87 -13.52
C LEU A 419 14.22 -4.10 -13.86
N TYR A 420 14.16 -2.80 -13.55
CA TYR A 420 12.92 -2.00 -13.62
C TYR A 420 12.95 -0.83 -14.62
N GLY A 421 14.14 -0.48 -15.14
CA GLY A 421 14.32 0.63 -16.10
C GLY A 421 14.56 0.18 -17.54
N LEU A 422 15.20 -0.97 -17.74
CA LEU A 422 15.48 -1.54 -19.08
C LEU A 422 14.48 -2.62 -19.49
N THR A 423 13.71 -3.14 -18.54
CA THR A 423 12.63 -4.11 -18.74
C THR A 423 11.39 -3.62 -17.98
N PRO A 424 10.29 -3.24 -18.65
CA PRO A 424 9.05 -2.95 -17.95
C PRO A 424 8.50 -4.25 -17.32
N PRO A 425 7.78 -4.17 -16.19
CA PRO A 425 7.04 -5.32 -15.66
C PRO A 425 5.97 -5.78 -16.67
N SER A 426 5.73 -7.09 -16.72
CA SER A 426 4.96 -7.81 -17.74
C SER A 426 3.81 -8.63 -17.17
#